data_AF-A0A9X7PJ05-F1
#
_entry.id   AF-A0A9X7PJ05-F1
#
_cell.length_a   1.000
_cell.length_b   1.000
_cell.length_c   1.000
_cell.angle_alpha   90.00
_cell.angle_beta   90.00
_cell.angle_gamma   90.00
#
_symmetry.space_group_name_H-M   'P 1'
#
loop_
_entity.id
_entity.type
_entity.pdbx_description
1 polymer ?
#
loop_
_entity_poly.entity_id
_entity_poly.type
_entity_poly.pdbx_seq_one_letter_code
_entity_poly.pdbx_strand_id
1 'polypeptide(L)'
;MPIDDTLTVSIDLAQDEVILIVGVLQQAAEGCRAVAPSEATTDEHTGVTLGRLTAHWTDIAERELHCVVVKLHGERLFTVTLSPESWYQVRAALSACVAQLSGELDDSTPTGASNRKRMYNALHLAHKIAEAANDR
;
A
#
# COMPACT_ATOMS: atom_id res chain seq x y z
N MET A 1 26.46 -22.52 -1.19
CA MET A 1 25.87 -21.38 -0.47
C MET A 1 24.45 -21.24 -0.97
N PRO A 2 23.41 -21.26 -0.11
CA PRO A 2 22.08 -20.90 -0.57
C PRO A 2 22.08 -19.39 -0.79
N ILE A 3 21.78 -18.97 -2.02
CA ILE A 3 21.40 -17.60 -2.31
C ILE A 3 19.95 -17.53 -1.87
N ASP A 4 19.71 -17.05 -0.66
CA ASP A 4 18.38 -16.67 -0.24
C ASP A 4 18.10 -15.27 -0.83
N ASP A 5 17.99 -15.23 -2.16
CA ASP A 5 17.48 -14.06 -2.88
C ASP A 5 15.98 -14.01 -2.58
N THR A 6 15.63 -13.48 -1.40
CA THR A 6 14.30 -12.95 -1.18
C THR A 6 14.15 -11.79 -2.15
N LEU A 7 13.62 -12.08 -3.34
CA LEU A 7 13.42 -11.15 -4.45
C LEU A 7 12.54 -9.99 -3.98
N THR A 8 13.14 -8.93 -3.45
CA THR A 8 12.42 -7.75 -2.96
C THR A 8 12.30 -6.72 -4.06
N VAL A 9 11.12 -6.11 -4.25
CA VAL A 9 10.86 -5.08 -5.26
C VAL A 9 10.87 -3.71 -4.56
N SER A 10 11.64 -2.77 -5.09
CA SER A 10 11.69 -1.39 -4.61
C SER A 10 10.83 -0.49 -5.50
N ILE A 11 9.97 0.32 -4.90
CA ILE A 11 9.11 1.28 -5.60
C ILE A 11 9.25 2.64 -4.93
N ASP A 12 9.47 3.68 -5.73
CA ASP A 12 9.49 5.06 -5.28
C ASP A 12 8.07 5.63 -5.22
N LEU A 13 7.70 6.18 -4.07
CA LEU A 13 6.36 6.68 -3.79
C LEU A 13 6.40 8.12 -3.30
N ALA A 14 5.50 8.96 -3.81
CA ALA A 14 5.24 10.27 -3.25
C ALA A 14 4.49 10.15 -1.91
N GLN A 15 4.58 11.20 -1.09
CA GLN A 15 3.95 11.21 0.23
C GLN A 15 2.43 10.95 0.18
N ASP A 16 1.73 11.49 -0.81
CA ASP A 16 0.30 11.28 -0.99
C ASP A 16 -0.05 9.85 -1.42
N GLU A 17 0.82 9.19 -2.19
CA GLU A 17 0.70 7.77 -2.52
C GLU A 17 0.87 6.88 -1.27
N VAL A 18 1.85 7.19 -0.42
CA VAL A 18 2.04 6.49 0.87
C VAL A 18 0.80 6.65 1.76
N ILE A 19 0.30 7.88 1.91
CA ILE A 19 -0.92 8.17 2.68
C ILE A 19 -2.13 7.42 2.12
N LEU A 20 -2.26 7.34 0.80
CA LEU A 20 -3.34 6.60 0.16
C LEU A 20 -3.29 5.11 0.48
N ILE A 21 -2.11 4.48 0.41
CA ILE A 21 -1.94 3.06 0.76
C ILE A 21 -2.32 2.81 2.21
N VAL A 22 -1.84 3.65 3.14
CA VAL A 22 -2.18 3.54 4.56
C VAL A 22 -3.69 3.59 4.76
N GLY A 23 -4.36 4.60 4.20
CA GLY A 23 -5.81 4.75 4.35
C GLY A 23 -6.60 3.57 3.77
N VAL A 24 -6.17 3.03 2.63
CA VAL A 24 -6.81 1.86 2.00
C VAL A 24 -6.62 0.60 2.85
N LEU A 25 -5.42 0.36 3.36
CA LEU A 25 -5.13 -0.81 4.20
C LEU A 25 -5.85 -0.73 5.54
N GLN A 26 -5.90 0.45 6.16
CA GLN A 26 -6.67 0.68 7.40
C GLN A 26 -8.15 0.39 7.18
N GLN A 27 -8.75 0.93 6.11
CA GLN A 27 -10.16 0.67 5.79
C GLN A 27 -10.42 -0.82 5.53
N ALA A 28 -9.53 -1.50 4.82
CA ALA A 28 -9.63 -2.95 4.60
C ALA A 28 -9.51 -3.73 5.92
N ALA A 29 -8.57 -3.36 6.78
CA ALA A 29 -8.36 -3.99 8.07
C ALA A 29 -9.58 -3.82 8.99
N GLU A 30 -10.16 -2.62 9.03
CA GLU A 30 -11.40 -2.32 9.75
C GLU A 30 -12.58 -3.18 9.25
N GLY A 31 -12.77 -3.24 7.92
CA GLY A 31 -13.82 -4.06 7.30
C GLY A 31 -13.69 -5.55 7.61
N CYS A 32 -12.45 -6.05 7.74
CA CYS A 32 -12.16 -7.44 8.08
C CYS A 32 -12.02 -7.70 9.59
N ARG A 33 -12.13 -6.67 10.45
CA ARG A 33 -11.78 -6.75 11.89
C ARG A 33 -10.39 -7.35 12.12
N ALA A 34 -9.46 -7.07 11.21
CA ALA A 34 -8.10 -7.55 11.30
C ALA A 34 -7.35 -6.75 12.37
N VAL A 35 -7.11 -7.37 13.52
CA VAL A 35 -6.33 -6.76 14.60
C VAL A 35 -4.84 -6.81 14.22
N ALA A 36 -4.14 -5.68 14.34
CA ALA A 36 -2.68 -5.67 14.24
C ALA A 36 -2.11 -6.48 15.41
N PRO A 37 -1.28 -7.51 15.17
CA PRO A 37 -0.72 -8.29 16.27
C PRO A 37 0.11 -7.38 17.19
N SER A 38 -0.17 -7.44 18.50
CA SER A 38 0.44 -6.54 19.50
C SER A 38 1.95 -6.70 19.62
N GLU A 39 2.51 -7.82 19.20
CA GLU A 39 3.94 -8.06 19.04
C GLU A 39 4.11 -8.98 17.83
N ALA A 40 4.72 -8.49 16.76
CA ALA A 40 5.07 -9.32 15.62
C ALA A 40 6.24 -10.23 16.03
N THR A 41 5.94 -11.45 16.46
CA THR A 41 6.95 -12.51 16.39
C THR A 41 7.39 -12.61 14.94
N THR A 42 8.62 -12.20 14.64
CA THR A 42 9.33 -12.38 13.37
C THR A 42 9.61 -13.87 13.15
N ASP A 43 8.55 -14.68 13.11
CA ASP A 43 8.66 -16.02 12.58
C ASP A 43 8.49 -15.88 11.06
N GLU A 44 9.57 -16.13 10.33
CA GLU A 44 9.67 -16.00 8.86
C GLU A 44 8.67 -16.90 8.12
N HIS A 45 8.03 -17.84 8.84
CA HIS A 45 6.97 -18.72 8.35
C HIS A 45 5.56 -18.12 8.47
N THR A 46 5.41 -16.94 9.06
CA THR A 46 4.13 -16.26 9.18
C THR A 46 3.94 -15.36 7.97
N GLY A 47 3.15 -15.83 6.99
CA GLY A 47 2.85 -15.12 5.74
C GLY A 47 2.31 -13.70 5.93
N VAL A 48 2.10 -12.98 4.82
CA VAL A 48 1.67 -11.57 4.87
C VAL A 48 0.20 -11.49 5.33
N THR A 49 -0.03 -10.94 6.52
CA THR A 49 -1.39 -10.66 7.02
C THR A 49 -1.76 -9.20 6.84
N LEU A 50 -3.06 -8.93 6.65
CA LEU A 50 -3.57 -7.57 6.47
C LEU A 50 -3.25 -6.65 7.67
N GLY A 51 -3.35 -7.17 8.90
CA GLY A 51 -3.01 -6.41 10.11
C GLY A 51 -1.53 -6.04 10.17
N ARG A 52 -0.62 -6.97 9.84
CA ARG A 52 0.83 -6.72 9.80
C ARG A 52 1.19 -5.76 8.67
N LEU A 53 0.59 -5.92 7.50
CA LEU A 53 0.79 -5.02 6.36
C LEU A 53 0.34 -3.59 6.69
N THR A 54 -0.82 -3.44 7.34
CA THR A 54 -1.34 -2.14 7.78
C THR A 54 -0.41 -1.47 8.79
N ALA A 55 0.06 -2.22 9.79
CA ALA A 55 1.02 -1.71 10.78
C ALA A 55 2.33 -1.26 10.12
N HIS A 56 2.87 -2.08 9.21
CA HIS A 56 4.10 -1.76 8.47
C HIS A 56 3.99 -0.46 7.67
N TRP A 57 2.88 -0.27 6.95
CA TRP A 57 2.63 0.96 6.19
C TRP A 57 2.39 2.18 7.09
N THR A 58 1.80 1.99 8.27
CA THR A 58 1.65 3.05 9.27
C THR A 58 3.03 3.47 9.80
N ASP A 59 3.91 2.53 10.11
CA ASP A 59 5.29 2.80 10.51
C ASP A 59 6.10 3.54 9.42
N ILE A 60 5.90 3.21 8.13
CA ILE A 60 6.49 3.96 7.01
C ILE A 60 6.00 5.41 7.02
N ALA A 61 4.68 5.64 7.10
CA ALA A 61 4.11 6.97 6.95
C ALA A 61 4.39 7.90 8.15
N GLU A 62 4.33 7.37 9.38
CA GLU A 62 4.45 8.16 10.60
C GLU A 62 5.89 8.27 11.11
N ARG A 63 6.69 7.23 10.90
CA ARG A 63 8.00 7.09 11.53
C ARG A 63 9.14 6.93 10.53
N GLU A 64 8.83 6.91 9.23
CA GLU A 64 9.79 6.76 8.14
C GLU A 64 10.65 5.48 8.32
N LEU A 65 10.07 4.44 8.94
CA LEU A 65 10.71 3.15 9.10
C LEU A 65 10.60 2.33 7.83
N HIS A 66 11.55 1.41 7.60
CA HIS A 66 11.52 0.45 6.48
C HIS A 66 11.50 1.07 5.07
N CYS A 67 11.89 2.34 4.94
CA CYS A 67 11.99 3.05 3.68
C CYS A 67 13.22 3.96 3.65
N VAL A 68 13.62 4.38 2.46
CA VAL A 68 14.56 5.49 2.27
C VAL A 68 13.74 6.72 1.91
N VAL A 69 13.94 7.83 2.62
CA VAL A 69 13.24 9.09 2.36
C VAL A 69 14.20 10.12 1.82
N VAL A 70 13.87 10.69 0.66
CA VAL A 70 14.58 11.82 0.06
C VAL A 70 13.63 13.00 -0.13
N LYS A 71 14.15 14.22 0.07
CA LYS A 71 13.41 15.45 -0.20
C LYS A 71 13.88 16.03 -1.52
N LEU A 72 13.02 16.04 -2.53
CA LEU A 72 13.31 16.54 -3.87
C LEU A 72 12.34 17.67 -4.19
N HIS A 73 12.84 18.87 -4.50
CA HIS A 73 12.01 20.05 -4.82
C HIS A 73 10.92 20.41 -3.80
N GLY A 74 11.11 20.06 -2.52
CA GLY A 74 10.12 20.29 -1.45
C GLY A 74 9.12 19.15 -1.27
N GLU A 75 9.12 18.17 -2.17
CA GLU A 75 8.33 16.95 -2.07
C GLU A 75 9.13 15.84 -1.36
N ARG A 76 8.42 14.96 -0.67
CA ARG A 76 9.00 13.78 -0.02
C ARG A 76 8.76 12.56 -0.90
N LEU A 77 9.85 11.87 -1.25
CA LEU A 77 9.84 10.62 -1.99
C LEU A 77 10.34 9.50 -1.06
N PHE A 78 9.58 8.41 -1.04
CA PHE A 78 9.79 7.23 -0.22
C PHE A 78 10.15 6.05 -1.14
N THR A 79 11.37 5.55 -1.06
CA THR A 79 11.73 4.28 -1.69
C THR A 79 11.39 3.16 -0.71
N VAL A 80 10.36 2.38 -1.04
CA VAL A 80 9.87 1.28 -0.21
C VAL A 80 10.25 -0.05 -0.85
N THR A 81 10.92 -0.92 -0.09
CA THR A 81 11.35 -2.25 -0.56
C THR A 81 10.54 -3.32 0.16
N LEU A 82 9.73 -4.08 -0.59
CA LEU A 82 8.90 -5.16 -0.03
C LEU A 82 9.08 -6.47 -0.80
N SER A 83 8.60 -7.58 -0.23
CA SER A 83 8.45 -8.83 -0.97
C SER A 83 7.36 -8.71 -2.06
N PRO A 84 7.39 -9.55 -3.11
CA PRO A 84 6.39 -9.53 -4.17
C PRO A 84 4.99 -9.85 -3.64
N GLU A 85 4.90 -10.73 -2.64
CA GLU A 85 3.65 -11.03 -1.94
C GLU A 85 3.09 -9.78 -1.25
N SER A 86 3.92 -9.01 -0.54
CA SER A 86 3.47 -7.79 0.12
C SER A 86 2.97 -6.76 -0.88
N TRP A 87 3.69 -6.55 -1.99
CA TRP A 87 3.23 -5.67 -3.06
C TRP A 87 1.94 -6.16 -3.72
N TYR A 88 1.80 -7.47 -3.90
CA TYR A 88 0.57 -8.07 -4.40
C TYR A 88 -0.62 -7.76 -3.48
N GLN A 89 -0.46 -7.89 -2.16
CA GLN A 89 -1.51 -7.58 -1.20
C GLN A 89 -1.89 -6.09 -1.20
N VAL A 90 -0.90 -5.18 -1.29
CA VAL A 90 -1.16 -3.74 -1.44
C VAL A 90 -1.96 -3.47 -2.72
N ARG A 91 -1.54 -4.05 -3.85
CA ARG A 91 -2.24 -3.91 -5.13
C ARG A 91 -3.67 -4.45 -5.06
N ALA A 92 -3.87 -5.59 -4.41
CA ALA A 92 -5.20 -6.19 -4.23
C ALA A 92 -6.11 -5.27 -3.40
N ALA A 93 -5.60 -4.67 -2.32
CA ALA A 93 -6.35 -3.72 -1.51
C ALA A 93 -6.73 -2.44 -2.28
N LEU A 94 -5.82 -1.91 -3.10
CA LEU A 94 -6.10 -0.78 -3.99
C LEU A 94 -7.20 -1.11 -5.02
N SER A 95 -7.14 -2.28 -5.65
CA SER A 95 -8.17 -2.76 -6.58
C SER A 95 -9.53 -2.93 -5.90
N ALA A 96 -9.55 -3.45 -4.67
CA ALA A 96 -10.78 -3.56 -3.88
C ALA A 96 -11.37 -2.19 -3.53
N CYS A 97 -10.52 -1.20 -3.20
CA CYS A 97 -10.94 0.18 -2.98
C CYS A 97 -11.57 0.78 -4.24
N VAL A 98 -10.98 0.56 -5.42
CA VAL A 98 -11.55 1.00 -6.70
C VAL A 98 -12.93 0.38 -6.93
N ALA A 99 -13.09 -0.93 -6.70
CA ALA A 99 -14.37 -1.61 -6.87
C ALA A 99 -15.44 -1.06 -5.91
N GLN A 100 -15.08 -0.79 -4.66
CA GLN A 100 -15.97 -0.17 -3.68
C GLN A 100 -16.41 1.23 -4.12
N LEU A 101 -15.45 2.11 -4.45
CA LEU A 101 -15.73 3.48 -4.88
C LEU A 101 -16.57 3.51 -6.16
N SER A 102 -16.37 2.55 -7.06
CA SER A 102 -17.20 2.38 -8.26
C SER A 102 -18.65 2.02 -7.95
N GLY A 103 -18.91 1.28 -6.86
CA GLY A 103 -20.28 0.98 -6.41
C GLY A 103 -20.97 2.16 -5.73
N GLU A 104 -20.20 3.11 -5.21
CA GLU A 104 -20.68 4.30 -4.48
C GLU A 104 -20.81 5.55 -5.37
N LEU A 105 -20.57 5.41 -6.67
CA LEU A 105 -20.55 6.52 -7.63
C LEU A 105 -21.97 6.96 -8.00
N ASP A 106 -22.42 8.04 -7.36
CA ASP A 106 -23.56 8.86 -7.79
C ASP A 106 -23.04 10.20 -8.33
N ASP A 107 -23.10 10.37 -9.65
CA ASP A 107 -22.66 11.56 -10.39
C ASP A 107 -23.41 12.85 -10.00
N SER A 108 -24.51 12.72 -9.26
CA SER A 108 -25.34 13.83 -8.80
C SER A 108 -24.80 14.51 -7.54
N THR A 109 -23.76 13.94 -6.90
CA THR A 109 -23.26 14.41 -5.60
C THR A 109 -21.83 14.98 -5.66
N PRO A 110 -21.50 15.98 -4.82
CA PRO A 110 -20.12 16.46 -4.65
C PRO A 110 -19.14 15.36 -4.24
N THR A 111 -19.63 14.35 -3.49
CA THR A 111 -18.88 13.16 -3.09
C THR A 111 -18.41 12.36 -4.31
N GLY A 112 -19.20 12.31 -5.39
CA GLY A 112 -18.83 11.65 -6.65
C GLY A 112 -17.56 12.23 -7.29
N ALA A 113 -17.30 13.54 -7.19
CA ALA A 113 -16.05 14.13 -7.69
C ALA A 113 -14.82 13.71 -6.85
N SER A 114 -14.97 13.66 -5.52
CA SER A 114 -13.90 13.24 -4.61
C SER A 114 -13.61 11.74 -4.73
N ASN A 115 -14.65 10.91 -4.87
CA ASN A 115 -14.53 9.47 -5.07
C ASN A 115 -13.87 9.14 -6.41
N ARG A 116 -14.18 9.88 -7.50
CA ARG A 116 -13.47 9.74 -8.78
C ARG A 116 -11.97 10.02 -8.67
N LYS A 117 -11.58 11.08 -7.95
CA LYS A 117 -10.16 11.39 -7.73
C LYS A 117 -9.46 10.28 -6.94
N ARG A 118 -10.06 9.80 -5.85
CA ARG A 118 -9.50 8.69 -5.05
C ARG A 118 -9.40 7.41 -5.87
N MET A 119 -10.42 7.09 -6.67
CA MET A 119 -10.44 5.94 -7.57
C MET A 119 -9.33 6.02 -8.62
N TYR A 120 -9.14 7.18 -9.26
CA TYR A 120 -8.07 7.40 -10.21
C TYR A 120 -6.70 7.19 -9.57
N ASN A 121 -6.45 7.80 -8.41
CA ASN A 121 -5.18 7.67 -7.70
C ASN A 121 -4.91 6.21 -7.28
N ALA A 122 -5.92 5.50 -6.78
CA ALA A 122 -5.79 4.10 -6.38
C ALA A 122 -5.50 3.19 -7.58
N LEU A 123 -6.17 3.43 -8.71
CA LEU A 123 -5.93 2.68 -9.95
C LEU A 123 -4.53 2.95 -10.50
N HIS A 124 -4.12 4.21 -10.54
CA HIS A 124 -2.78 4.60 -10.98
C HIS A 124 -1.70 3.90 -10.15
N LEU A 125 -1.85 3.91 -8.82
CA LEU A 125 -0.91 3.28 -7.91
C LEU A 125 -0.89 1.75 -8.03
N ALA A 126 -2.06 1.12 -8.22
CA ALA A 126 -2.14 -0.31 -8.48
C ALA A 126 -1.44 -0.71 -9.79
N HIS A 127 -1.51 0.14 -10.82
CA HIS A 127 -0.81 -0.06 -12.08
C HIS A 127 0.70 0.09 -11.91
N LYS A 128 1.16 1.17 -11.26
CA LYS A 128 2.57 1.41 -10.92
C LYS A 128 3.21 0.22 -10.18
N ILE A 129 2.48 -0.37 -9.22
CA ILE A 129 2.92 -1.59 -8.51
C ILE A 129 3.00 -2.80 -9.46
N ALA A 130 2.04 -2.95 -10.36
CA ALA A 130 2.03 -4.06 -11.32
C ALA A 130 3.17 -3.97 -12.34
N GLU A 131 3.48 -2.76 -12.82
CA GLU A 131 4.62 -2.51 -13.73
C GLU A 131 5.94 -2.85 -13.04
N ALA A 132 6.17 -2.31 -11.84
CA ALA A 132 7.40 -2.57 -11.08
C ALA A 132 7.60 -4.07 -10.73
N ALA A 133 6.51 -4.83 -10.60
CA ALA A 133 6.57 -6.27 -10.34
C ALA A 133 6.79 -7.12 -11.61
N ASN A 134 6.44 -6.60 -12.80
CA ASN A 134 6.59 -7.30 -14.10
C ASN A 134 7.92 -7.00 -14.80
N ASP A 135 8.60 -5.90 -14.48
CA ASP A 135 9.91 -5.53 -15.06
C ASP A 135 11.10 -6.40 -14.56
N ARG A 136 10.82 -7.62 -14.08
CA ARG A 136 11.78 -8.59 -13.57
C ARG A 136 11.64 -9.94 -14.25
#